data_AF-A0A1H1RQL4-F1
#
_entry.id   AF-A0A1H1RQL4-F1
#
_cell.length_a   1.000
_cell.length_b   1.000
_cell.length_c   1.000
_cell.angle_alpha   90.00
_cell.angle_beta   90.00
_cell.angle_gamma   90.00
#
_symmetry.space_group_name_H-M   'P 1'
#
loop_
_entity.id
_entity.type
_entity.pdbx_description
1 polymer ?
#
loop_
_entity_poly.entity_id
_entity_poly.type
_entity_poly.pdbx_seq_one_letter_code
_entity_poly.pdbx_strand_id
1 'polypeptide(L)'
;MQYPIPKYPDSLLLEKLRKVGDASTSNDWRVTFNGEQGQVFVQTARSGTQDPWSTNAVAALVASSSGYSGNHISLWADGSELCSISRSAAQPFDLINVQQGQFGNDHARYIKISGFVGGEFGNAGFNRPLPTDLSTELGFFVEKRDQGLARLEELYGRFTNQILQDRTRLENELHSKYDSKEKILSSDFEAKRASLAEKENALDEKVKSFETKEARYVARQEQQKQITQIGKWLDGWSVTSGTSAKRTAIHFIYIVALLVTAALAGIYGYQSYSLLSGAKDIASVPWWEWTLLSLKSIIPLIAFTTFCVYYIRWMSVWARLHAEEDFRNRNLLVDIGRAGWLLEAVRDAQDNNKQLPTELLHELSRNLFSHTPASDSGASHPQTIAEMFPQLTSIQVKAPDGTGFKLGGKK
;
A
#
# COMPACT_ATOMS: atom_id res chain seq x y z
N MET A 1 20.34 44.19 46.19
CA MET A 1 20.82 44.80 47.44
C MET A 1 19.76 45.75 47.97
N GLN A 2 19.58 45.81 49.31
CA GLN A 2 18.62 46.71 49.95
C GLN A 2 19.34 47.86 50.66
N TYR A 3 18.93 49.09 50.41
CA TYR A 3 19.48 50.31 51.01
C TYR A 3 18.36 51.09 51.71
N PRO A 4 18.47 51.35 53.02
CA PRO A 4 17.56 52.27 53.69
C PRO A 4 17.92 53.71 53.29
N ILE A 5 16.94 54.48 52.84
CA ILE A 5 17.11 55.88 52.46
C ILE A 5 16.16 56.78 53.28
N PRO A 6 16.53 58.03 53.57
CA PRO A 6 15.60 58.97 54.20
C PRO A 6 14.31 59.12 53.37
N LYS A 7 13.17 59.38 54.03
CA LYS A 7 11.93 59.70 53.33
C LYS A 7 12.07 61.03 52.58
N TYR A 8 12.12 60.94 51.25
CA TYR A 8 12.17 62.11 50.37
C TYR A 8 10.75 62.53 49.96
N PRO A 9 10.47 63.84 49.81
CA PRO A 9 9.29 64.31 49.09
C PRO A 9 9.23 63.71 47.68
N ASP A 10 8.04 63.44 47.16
CA ASP A 10 7.84 62.78 45.86
C ASP A 10 8.57 63.47 44.71
N SER A 11 8.59 64.80 44.71
CA SER A 11 9.29 65.61 43.71
C SER A 11 10.80 65.36 43.71
N LEU A 12 11.42 65.29 44.89
CA LEU A 12 12.86 65.07 45.04
C LEU A 12 13.24 63.61 44.75
N LEU A 13 12.37 62.67 45.12
CA LEU A 13 12.57 61.25 44.81
C LEU A 13 12.54 61.02 43.29
N LEU A 14 11.58 61.63 42.59
CA LEU A 14 11.46 61.57 41.15
C LEU A 14 12.69 62.17 40.44
N GLU A 15 13.21 63.30 40.93
CA GLU A 15 14.43 63.90 40.39
C GLU A 15 15.63 62.95 40.53
N LYS A 16 15.77 62.30 41.69
CA LYS A 16 16.85 61.32 41.92
C LYS A 16 16.69 60.07 41.04
N LEU A 17 15.48 59.54 40.92
CA LEU A 17 15.19 58.41 40.02
C LEU A 17 15.47 58.75 38.56
N ARG A 18 15.17 59.98 38.13
CA ARG A 18 15.54 60.48 36.81
C ARG A 18 17.05 60.45 36.60
N LYS A 19 17.85 60.93 37.56
CA LYS A 19 19.32 60.87 37.46
C LYS A 19 19.82 59.42 37.32
N VAL A 20 19.21 58.48 38.05
CA VAL A 20 19.52 57.04 37.93
C VAL A 20 19.15 56.50 36.54
N GLY A 21 17.97 56.87 36.03
CA GLY A 21 17.53 56.53 34.67
C GLY A 21 18.49 57.05 33.60
N ASP A 22 18.88 58.32 33.68
CA ASP A 22 19.83 58.96 32.77
C ASP A 22 21.22 58.29 32.82
N ALA A 23 21.66 57.83 33.99
CA ALA A 23 22.92 57.10 34.16
C ALA A 23 22.90 55.66 33.61
N SER A 24 21.71 55.08 33.39
CA SER A 24 21.54 53.70 32.89
C SER A 24 21.91 53.51 31.42
N THR A 25 22.16 54.61 30.68
CA THR A 25 22.43 54.68 29.24
C THR A 25 21.33 54.12 28.33
N SER A 26 20.21 53.66 28.88
CA SER A 26 19.04 53.22 28.11
C SER A 26 18.31 54.42 27.50
N ASN A 27 17.80 54.24 26.28
CA ASN A 27 16.97 55.22 25.60
C ASN A 27 15.48 55.14 26.01
N ASP A 28 15.09 54.09 26.74
CA ASP A 28 13.71 53.83 27.15
C ASP A 28 13.68 53.39 28.62
N TRP A 29 13.72 54.37 29.51
CA TRP A 29 13.46 54.18 30.92
C TRP A 29 12.10 54.77 31.31
N ARG A 30 11.43 54.13 32.27
CA ARG A 30 10.10 54.52 32.78
C ARG A 30 10.02 54.35 34.29
N VAL A 31 9.24 55.21 34.93
CA VAL A 31 8.95 55.09 36.37
C VAL A 31 7.49 54.64 36.51
N THR A 32 7.28 53.55 37.23
CA THR A 32 5.95 52.99 37.49
C THR A 32 5.59 53.15 38.96
N PHE A 33 4.37 53.61 39.19
CA PHE A 33 3.77 53.73 40.52
C PHE A 33 2.73 52.64 40.66
N ASN A 34 2.99 51.68 41.55
CA ASN A 34 2.04 50.64 41.89
C ASN A 34 1.40 51.00 43.22
N GLY A 35 0.16 51.48 43.17
CA GLY A 35 -0.71 51.68 44.33
C GLY A 35 -1.86 50.66 44.33
N GLU A 36 -2.61 50.60 45.43
CA GLU A 36 -3.73 49.65 45.60
C GLU A 36 -4.85 49.80 44.55
N GLN A 37 -5.00 50.98 43.93
CA GLN A 37 -6.04 51.22 42.91
C GLN A 37 -5.57 51.02 41.46
N GLY A 38 -4.36 50.51 41.23
CA GLY A 38 -3.85 50.20 39.90
C GLY A 38 -2.47 50.76 39.61
N GLN A 39 -1.91 50.37 38.47
CA GLN A 39 -0.60 50.81 38.01
C GLN A 39 -0.73 52.09 37.18
N VAL A 40 -0.03 53.15 37.61
CA VAL A 40 0.11 54.38 36.80
C VAL A 40 1.49 54.34 36.14
N PHE A 41 1.50 54.36 34.81
CA PHE A 41 2.72 54.36 34.01
C PHE A 41 3.11 55.79 33.65
N VAL A 42 4.35 56.17 33.96
CA VAL A 42 4.96 57.37 33.41
C VAL A 42 6.10 56.94 32.50
N GLN A 43 5.85 56.97 31.20
CA GLN A 43 6.85 56.68 30.20
C GLN A 43 7.54 57.98 29.78
N THR A 44 8.86 58.01 29.87
CA THR A 44 9.67 59.13 29.38
C THR A 44 10.53 58.62 28.23
N ALA A 45 9.99 58.62 27.02
CA ALA A 45 10.80 58.28 25.85
C ALA A 45 11.71 59.47 25.51
N ARG A 46 13.01 59.22 25.30
CA ARG A 46 13.98 60.22 24.80
C ARG A 46 13.73 60.62 23.33
N SER A 47 12.62 60.14 22.75
CA SER A 47 12.19 60.37 21.37
C SER A 47 11.55 61.75 21.19
N GLY A 48 12.40 62.78 21.09
CA GLY A 48 12.25 63.92 20.16
C GLY A 48 11.04 64.87 20.24
N THR A 49 9.98 64.60 21.00
CA THR A 49 8.77 65.45 21.00
C THR A 49 8.18 65.58 22.40
N GLN A 50 8.26 66.80 22.95
CA GLN A 50 7.82 67.27 24.27
C GLN A 50 8.57 66.70 25.49
N ASP A 51 9.08 67.59 26.34
CA ASP A 51 9.68 67.23 27.64
C ASP A 51 8.57 66.61 28.52
N PRO A 52 8.62 65.30 28.80
CA PRO A 52 7.58 64.63 29.58
C PRO A 52 7.57 65.09 31.05
N TRP A 53 8.55 65.92 31.46
CA TRP A 53 8.64 66.55 32.77
C TRP A 53 8.03 67.96 32.81
N SER A 54 7.18 68.33 31.85
CA SER A 54 6.39 69.57 31.97
C SER A 54 5.69 69.61 33.33
N THR A 55 5.67 70.79 33.97
CA THR A 55 5.19 71.01 35.34
C THR A 55 3.81 70.39 35.60
N ASN A 56 2.98 70.26 34.55
CA ASN A 56 1.65 69.67 34.60
C ASN A 56 1.66 68.13 34.73
N ALA A 57 2.62 67.42 34.13
CA ALA A 57 2.73 65.96 34.25
C ALA A 57 3.23 65.56 35.64
N VAL A 58 4.21 66.29 36.18
CA VAL A 58 4.71 66.08 37.55
C VAL A 58 3.64 66.46 38.57
N ALA A 59 2.90 67.56 38.35
CA ALA A 59 1.79 67.95 39.22
C ALA A 59 0.64 66.93 39.19
N ALA A 60 0.27 66.41 38.02
CA ALA A 60 -0.72 65.34 37.91
C ALA A 60 -0.26 64.06 38.63
N LEU A 61 1.04 63.76 38.58
CA LEU A 61 1.63 62.61 39.24
C LEU A 61 1.64 62.76 40.77
N VAL A 62 2.07 63.92 41.27
CA VAL A 62 2.05 64.25 42.71
C VAL A 62 0.61 64.33 43.24
N ALA A 63 -0.33 64.83 42.44
CA ALA A 63 -1.75 64.80 42.79
C ALA A 63 -2.27 63.36 42.89
N SER A 64 -1.90 62.48 41.96
CA SER A 64 -2.26 61.06 42.01
C SER A 64 -1.61 60.32 43.18
N SER A 65 -0.36 60.64 43.56
CA SER A 65 0.34 59.93 44.65
C SER A 65 -0.14 60.31 46.06
N SER A 66 -0.80 61.47 46.22
CA SER A 66 -1.21 62.02 47.51
C SER A 66 -2.31 61.24 48.27
N GLY A 67 -2.90 60.20 47.67
CA GLY A 67 -3.94 59.36 48.26
C GLY A 67 -3.60 57.88 48.50
N TYR A 68 -2.41 57.41 48.12
CA TYR A 68 -2.09 55.97 48.11
C TYR A 68 -1.22 55.53 49.30
N SER A 69 -1.81 54.80 50.24
CA SER A 69 -1.10 54.15 51.35
C SER A 69 -0.57 52.78 50.93
N GLY A 70 0.48 52.75 50.10
CA GLY A 70 1.14 51.51 49.69
C GLY A 70 1.85 51.65 48.35
N ASN A 71 2.91 52.47 48.31
CA ASN A 71 3.54 52.86 47.05
C ASN A 71 4.84 52.09 46.85
N HIS A 72 4.80 51.12 45.92
CA HIS A 72 5.99 50.56 45.31
C HIS A 72 6.33 51.37 44.06
N ILE A 73 7.44 52.10 44.10
CA ILE A 73 7.91 52.90 42.97
C ILE A 73 9.02 52.11 42.30
N SER A 74 8.87 51.76 41.04
CA SER A 74 9.92 51.04 40.31
C SER A 74 10.40 51.78 39.08
N LEU A 75 11.71 51.79 38.91
CA LEU A 75 12.39 52.33 37.73
C LEU A 75 12.71 51.15 36.81
N TRP A 76 12.23 51.22 35.58
CA TRP A 76 12.50 50.24 34.54
C TRP A 76 13.35 50.86 33.45
N ALA A 77 14.22 50.06 32.83
CA ALA A 77 14.92 50.42 31.62
C ALA A 77 15.08 49.18 30.72
N ASP A 78 14.91 49.34 29.41
CA ASP A 78 15.00 48.25 28.42
C ASP A 78 14.11 47.03 28.74
N GLY A 79 12.97 47.25 29.41
CA GLY A 79 12.04 46.18 29.80
C GLY A 79 12.37 45.46 31.12
N SER A 80 13.47 45.81 31.79
CA SER A 80 13.89 45.22 33.07
C SER A 80 13.77 46.22 34.22
N GLU A 81 13.41 45.72 35.41
CA GLU A 81 13.33 46.55 36.62
C GLU A 81 14.74 46.81 37.18
N LEU A 82 15.17 48.08 37.17
CA LEU A 82 16.50 48.49 37.65
C LEU A 82 16.54 48.54 39.18
N CYS A 83 15.59 49.24 39.77
CA CYS A 83 15.44 49.35 41.21
C CYS A 83 13.99 49.63 41.57
N SER A 84 13.61 49.18 42.77
CA SER A 84 12.34 49.55 43.37
C SER A 84 12.52 50.22 44.72
N ILE A 85 11.61 51.12 45.04
CA ILE A 85 11.54 51.82 46.31
C ILE A 85 10.23 51.40 46.98
N SER A 86 10.34 50.74 48.12
CA SER A 86 9.22 50.38 48.95
C SER A 86 9.04 51.42 50.05
N ARG A 87 7.90 52.12 50.03
CA ARG A 87 7.53 53.07 51.07
C ARG A 87 6.59 52.43 52.07
N SER A 88 6.94 52.50 53.35
CA SER A 88 6.08 52.07 54.45
C SER A 88 5.75 53.25 55.35
N ALA A 89 4.46 53.44 55.66
CA ALA A 89 4.03 54.43 56.66
C ALA A 89 4.61 54.11 58.06
N ALA A 90 4.84 52.82 58.35
CA ALA A 90 5.34 52.35 59.63
C ALA A 90 6.86 52.55 59.82
N GLN A 91 7.62 52.78 58.74
CA GLN A 91 9.08 52.94 58.82
C GLN A 91 9.48 54.41 58.61
N PRO A 92 10.52 54.92 59.29
CA PRO A 92 11.00 56.30 59.12
C PRO A 92 11.87 56.49 57.86
N PHE A 93 12.15 55.41 57.12
CA PHE A 93 12.95 55.38 55.90
C PHE A 93 12.19 54.67 54.78
N ASP A 94 12.59 54.92 53.53
CA ASP A 94 12.17 54.13 52.37
C ASP A 94 13.25 53.07 52.08
N LEU A 95 12.86 51.92 51.52
CA LEU A 95 13.80 50.85 51.17
C LEU A 95 14.00 50.80 49.66
N ILE A 96 15.23 51.05 49.19
CA ILE A 96 15.59 50.83 47.79
C ILE A 96 16.12 49.41 47.62
N ASN A 97 15.49 48.63 46.75
CA ASN A 97 15.98 47.32 46.32
C ASN A 97 16.48 47.37 44.88
N VAL A 98 17.75 47.04 44.67
CA VAL A 98 18.34 46.84 43.34
C VAL A 98 18.39 45.34 43.05
N GLN A 99 17.61 44.87 42.08
CA GLN A 99 17.50 43.43 41.77
C GLN A 99 18.63 42.98 40.84
N GLN A 100 19.52 42.10 41.32
CA GLN A 100 20.64 41.60 40.51
C GLN A 100 20.17 40.69 39.35
N GLY A 101 19.10 39.92 39.54
CA GLY A 101 18.63 38.94 38.56
C GLY A 101 18.08 39.53 37.25
N GLN A 102 17.77 40.83 37.23
CA GLN A 102 17.16 41.52 36.09
C GLN A 102 18.22 42.07 35.09
N PHE A 103 19.50 42.07 35.46
CA PHE A 103 20.61 42.58 34.63
C PHE A 103 21.27 41.52 33.73
N GLY A 104 20.76 40.29 33.73
CA GLY A 104 21.37 39.17 33.01
C GLY A 104 22.83 38.95 33.44
N ASN A 105 23.71 38.70 32.46
CA ASN A 105 25.14 38.52 32.71
C ASN A 105 25.93 39.84 32.81
N ASP A 106 25.28 41.00 32.65
CA ASP A 106 25.95 42.31 32.64
C ASP A 106 26.21 42.85 34.06
N HIS A 107 27.18 42.22 34.73
CA HIS A 107 27.61 42.59 36.07
C HIS A 107 28.18 44.02 36.13
N ALA A 108 28.75 44.52 35.03
CA ALA A 108 29.31 45.87 34.97
C ALA A 108 28.19 46.93 35.06
N ARG A 109 27.07 46.71 34.37
CA ARG A 109 25.89 47.57 34.45
C ARG A 109 25.26 47.55 35.85
N TYR A 110 25.16 46.38 36.49
CA TYR A 110 24.70 46.26 37.87
C TYR A 110 25.59 47.03 38.86
N ILE A 111 26.92 46.88 38.79
CA ILE A 111 27.86 47.58 39.67
C ILE A 111 27.74 49.10 39.48
N LYS A 112 27.68 49.57 38.23
CA LYS A 112 27.55 51.00 37.92
C LYS A 112 26.26 51.60 38.48
N ILE A 113 25.13 50.92 38.31
CA ILE A 113 23.83 51.38 38.82
C ILE A 113 23.76 51.31 40.34
N SER A 114 24.26 50.23 40.96
CA SER A 114 24.30 50.12 42.42
C SER A 114 25.18 51.20 43.06
N GLY A 115 26.33 51.51 42.46
CA GLY A 115 27.19 52.60 42.89
C GLY A 115 26.54 53.98 42.72
N PHE A 116 25.81 54.19 41.61
CA PHE A 116 25.11 55.45 41.36
C PHE A 116 23.92 55.65 42.31
N VAL A 117 23.14 54.60 42.56
CA VAL A 117 22.05 54.59 43.56
C VAL A 117 22.61 54.89 44.95
N GLY A 118 23.72 54.25 45.35
CA GLY A 118 24.39 54.54 46.62
C GLY A 118 24.91 55.99 46.73
N GLY A 119 25.41 56.56 45.63
CA GLY A 119 25.88 57.94 45.57
C GLY A 119 24.75 58.97 45.66
N GLU A 120 23.70 58.81 44.85
CA GLU A 120 22.60 59.77 44.76
C GLU A 120 21.67 59.75 45.98
N PHE A 121 21.40 58.57 46.55
CA PHE A 121 20.51 58.47 47.69
C PHE A 121 21.21 58.66 49.05
N GLY A 122 22.52 58.89 49.01
CA GLY A 122 23.37 59.17 50.16
C GLY A 122 23.79 57.88 50.88
N ASN A 123 25.10 57.70 51.06
CA ASN A 123 25.69 56.71 51.96
C ASN A 123 25.31 57.05 53.41
N ALA A 124 24.10 56.67 53.81
CA ALA A 124 23.63 56.79 55.18
C ALA A 124 24.30 55.72 56.05
N GLY A 125 25.52 56.02 56.50
CA GLY A 125 26.10 55.45 57.71
C GLY A 125 27.17 54.37 57.47
N PHE A 126 28.43 54.76 57.55
CA PHE A 126 29.45 54.17 58.44
C PHE A 126 30.76 54.97 58.32
N ASN A 127 30.73 56.25 58.67
CA ASN A 127 31.94 57.03 58.97
C ASN A 127 31.86 57.44 60.45
N ARG A 128 32.30 56.54 61.33
CA ARG A 128 32.67 56.94 62.69
C ARG A 128 34.19 57.12 62.71
N PRO A 129 34.71 58.31 63.05
CA PRO A 129 36.13 58.48 63.29
C PRO A 129 36.53 57.68 64.53
N LEU A 130 37.57 56.85 64.39
CA LEU A 130 38.14 56.09 65.49
C LEU A 130 38.91 57.01 66.44
N PRO A 131 38.82 56.82 67.78
CA PRO A 131 39.59 57.59 68.75
C PRO A 131 41.09 57.25 68.67
N THR A 132 41.91 58.29 68.58
CA THR A 132 43.37 58.27 68.39
C THR A 132 44.15 58.09 69.70
N ASP A 133 43.99 56.96 70.42
CA ASP A 133 44.84 56.74 71.61
C ASP A 133 45.02 55.25 72.04
N LEU A 134 45.42 54.37 71.11
CA LEU A 134 45.60 52.93 71.40
C LEU A 134 46.77 52.28 70.63
N SER A 135 47.88 52.99 70.38
CA SER A 135 48.91 52.56 69.42
C SER A 135 49.81 51.38 69.85
N THR A 136 49.82 50.97 71.11
CA THR A 136 50.74 49.92 71.62
C THR A 136 50.06 48.58 71.92
N GLU A 137 48.83 48.55 72.45
CA GLU A 137 48.04 47.30 72.54
C GLU A 137 47.52 46.85 71.18
N LEU A 138 47.24 47.79 70.26
CA LEU A 138 46.81 47.49 68.90
C LEU A 138 47.89 46.77 68.10
N GLY A 139 49.18 47.04 68.34
CA GLY A 139 50.28 46.33 67.66
C GLY A 139 50.29 44.83 67.96
N PHE A 140 50.12 44.45 69.22
CA PHE A 140 50.03 43.04 69.64
C PHE A 140 48.74 42.37 69.15
N PHE A 141 47.62 43.10 69.18
CA PHE A 141 46.35 42.59 68.66
C PHE A 141 46.37 42.44 67.14
N VAL A 142 47.02 43.37 66.43
CA VAL A 142 47.24 43.31 64.98
C VAL A 142 48.15 42.14 64.64
N GLU A 143 49.25 41.93 65.37
CA GLU A 143 50.12 40.77 65.13
C GLU A 143 49.40 39.44 65.38
N LYS A 144 48.63 39.31 66.46
CA LYS A 144 47.81 38.10 66.71
C LYS A 144 46.69 37.92 65.69
N ARG A 145 46.07 39.02 65.24
CA ARG A 145 45.09 39.01 64.17
C ARG A 145 45.75 38.57 62.86
N ASP A 146 46.94 39.04 62.54
CA ASP A 146 47.65 38.72 61.30
C ASP A 146 48.14 37.27 61.30
N GLN A 147 48.57 36.73 62.45
CA GLN A 147 48.82 35.29 62.62
C GLN A 147 47.53 34.46 62.48
N GLY A 148 46.42 34.94 63.02
CA GLY A 148 45.10 34.31 62.88
C GLY A 148 44.61 34.33 61.43
N LEU A 149 44.83 35.45 60.72
CA LEU A 149 44.53 35.62 59.30
C LEU A 149 45.39 34.69 58.45
N ALA A 150 46.70 34.61 58.68
CA ALA A 150 47.58 33.70 57.96
C ALA A 150 47.16 32.22 58.13
N ARG A 151 46.78 31.82 59.35
CA ARG A 151 46.29 30.45 59.60
C ARG A 151 44.92 30.19 58.96
N LEU A 152 44.04 31.20 58.95
CA LEU A 152 42.77 31.12 58.25
C LEU A 152 42.96 31.06 56.74
N GLU A 153 43.89 31.83 56.18
CA GLU A 153 44.25 31.80 54.76
C GLU A 153 44.81 30.43 54.36
N GLU A 154 45.69 29.85 55.17
CA GLU A 154 46.23 28.50 54.92
C GLU A 154 45.15 27.41 55.03
N LEU A 155 44.27 27.51 56.04
CA LEU A 155 43.16 26.57 56.21
C LEU A 155 42.15 26.72 55.07
N TYR A 156 41.84 27.95 54.67
CA TYR A 156 40.97 28.26 53.54
C TYR A 156 41.57 27.72 52.25
N GLY A 157 42.87 27.96 51.99
CA GLY A 157 43.57 27.44 50.82
C GLY A 157 43.57 25.90 50.75
N ARG A 158 43.78 25.21 51.88
CA ARG A 158 43.63 23.76 51.96
C ARG A 158 42.20 23.31 51.66
N PHE A 159 41.21 23.98 52.23
CA PHE A 159 39.80 23.65 52.02
C PHE A 159 39.38 23.88 50.55
N THR A 160 39.84 24.97 49.94
CA THR A 160 39.62 25.26 48.52
C THR A 160 40.26 24.20 47.63
N ASN A 161 41.51 23.81 47.91
CA ASN A 161 42.19 22.76 47.16
C ASN A 161 41.49 21.40 47.30
N GLN A 162 41.01 21.07 48.49
CA GLN A 162 40.26 19.83 48.72
C GLN A 162 38.93 19.84 47.96
N ILE A 163 38.18 20.94 47.99
CA ILE A 163 36.94 21.10 47.20
C ILE A 163 37.23 20.96 45.70
N LEU A 164 38.32 21.55 45.19
CA LEU A 164 38.69 21.44 43.79
C LEU A 164 39.05 19.99 43.41
N GLN A 165 39.79 19.29 44.27
CA GLN A 165 40.12 17.87 44.06
C GLN A 165 38.89 16.98 44.09
N ASP A 166 38.00 17.16 45.07
CA ASP A 166 36.75 16.40 45.19
C ASP A 166 35.83 16.67 44.00
N ARG A 167 35.75 17.93 43.56
CA ARG A 167 34.99 18.30 42.36
C ARG A 167 35.57 17.64 41.11
N THR A 168 36.88 17.72 40.90
CA THR A 168 37.55 17.10 39.76
C THR A 168 37.37 15.58 39.77
N ARG A 169 37.47 14.96 40.95
CA ARG A 169 37.23 13.53 41.13
C ARG A 169 35.79 13.16 40.81
N LEU A 170 34.80 13.91 41.31
CA LEU A 170 33.39 13.67 41.04
C LEU A 170 33.05 13.87 39.56
N GLU A 171 33.61 14.91 38.93
CA GLU A 171 33.47 15.16 37.49
C GLU A 171 34.04 13.99 36.69
N ASN A 172 35.23 13.48 37.05
CA ASN A 172 35.84 12.32 36.40
C ASN A 172 35.04 11.02 36.62
N GLU A 173 34.58 10.75 37.85
CA GLU A 173 33.74 9.60 38.16
C GLU A 173 32.41 9.64 37.39
N LEU A 174 31.82 10.84 37.28
CA LEU A 174 30.58 11.06 36.54
C LEU A 174 30.80 10.87 35.03
N HIS A 175 31.89 11.41 34.48
CA HIS A 175 32.24 11.25 33.07
C HIS A 175 32.47 9.77 32.73
N SER A 176 33.23 9.04 33.57
CA SER A 176 33.44 7.60 33.40
C SER A 176 32.12 6.79 33.47
N LYS A 177 31.19 7.18 34.34
CA LYS A 177 29.84 6.58 34.39
C LYS A 177 29.01 6.88 33.15
N TYR A 178 29.15 8.07 32.56
CA TYR A 178 28.49 8.41 31.30
C TYR A 178 29.09 7.63 30.14
N ASP A 179 30.41 7.60 30.01
CA ASP A 179 31.10 6.87 28.94
C ASP A 179 30.79 5.37 28.98
N SER A 180 30.75 4.77 30.18
CA SER A 180 30.39 3.36 30.34
C SER A 180 28.92 3.10 29.98
N LYS A 181 28.00 3.97 30.40
CA LYS A 181 26.58 3.86 30.00
C LYS A 181 26.39 4.05 28.50
N GLU A 182 27.09 4.99 27.88
CA GLU A 182 27.02 5.24 26.45
C GLU A 182 27.53 4.03 25.66
N LYS A 183 28.65 3.44 26.08
CA LYS A 183 29.17 2.21 25.47
C LYS A 183 28.20 1.03 25.60
N ILE A 184 27.63 0.82 26.79
CA ILE A 184 26.64 -0.25 27.01
C ILE A 184 25.40 -0.02 26.13
N LEU A 185 24.89 1.20 26.11
CA LEU A 185 23.70 1.54 25.35
C LEU A 185 23.94 1.41 23.84
N SER A 186 25.09 1.87 23.35
CA SER A 186 25.50 1.72 21.95
C SER A 186 25.62 0.24 21.56
N SER A 187 26.28 -0.57 22.40
CA SER A 187 26.40 -2.02 22.19
C SER A 187 25.03 -2.71 22.16
N ASP A 188 24.13 -2.35 23.08
CA ASP A 188 22.76 -2.88 23.13
C ASP A 188 21.95 -2.49 21.89
N PHE A 189 22.12 -1.27 21.39
CA PHE A 189 21.47 -0.80 20.16
C PHE A 189 21.99 -1.53 18.93
N GLU A 190 23.30 -1.73 18.83
CA GLU A 190 23.91 -2.51 17.75
C GLU A 190 23.44 -3.98 17.78
N ALA A 191 23.42 -4.61 18.95
CA ALA A 191 22.91 -5.97 19.11
C ALA A 191 21.42 -6.09 18.73
N LYS A 192 20.59 -5.12 19.12
CA LYS A 192 19.17 -5.08 18.73
C LYS A 192 18.99 -4.86 17.23
N ARG A 193 19.77 -3.96 16.62
CA ARG A 193 19.75 -3.74 15.16
C ARG A 193 20.16 -5.00 14.41
N ALA A 194 21.21 -5.69 14.85
CA ALA A 194 21.64 -6.94 14.26
C ALA A 194 20.55 -8.02 14.35
N SER A 195 19.92 -8.17 15.53
CA SER A 195 18.82 -9.13 15.71
C SER A 195 17.58 -8.80 14.86
N LEU A 196 17.26 -7.51 14.69
CA LEU A 196 16.16 -7.09 13.82
C LEU A 196 16.47 -7.35 12.35
N ALA A 197 17.68 -7.03 11.90
CA ALA A 197 18.12 -7.31 10.53
C ALA A 197 18.09 -8.81 10.22
N GLU A 198 18.52 -9.65 11.16
CA GLU A 198 18.43 -11.11 11.03
C GLU A 198 16.98 -11.59 10.91
N LYS A 199 16.06 -11.06 11.73
CA LYS A 199 14.63 -11.38 11.66
C LYS A 199 13.99 -10.90 10.37
N GLU A 200 14.34 -9.71 9.90
CA GLU A 200 13.85 -9.17 8.62
C GLU A 200 14.32 -10.04 7.45
N ASN A 201 15.60 -10.42 7.42
CA ASN A 201 16.13 -11.33 6.40
C ASN A 201 15.44 -12.71 6.45
N ALA A 202 15.24 -13.27 7.64
CA ALA A 202 14.55 -14.55 7.81
C ALA A 202 13.07 -14.50 7.41
N LEU A 203 12.41 -13.35 7.62
CA LEU A 203 11.03 -13.12 7.16
C LEU A 203 10.98 -12.96 5.64
N ASP A 204 11.91 -12.23 5.05
CA ASP A 204 11.99 -12.04 3.60
C ASP A 204 12.24 -13.37 2.87
N GLU A 205 13.13 -14.23 3.39
CA GLU A 205 13.32 -15.59 2.89
C GLU A 205 12.04 -16.43 2.98
N LYS A 206 11.30 -16.32 4.10
CA LYS A 206 10.01 -17.02 4.25
C LYS A 206 8.99 -16.51 3.24
N VAL A 207 8.83 -15.21 3.07
CA VAL A 207 7.90 -14.60 2.11
C VAL A 207 8.21 -15.08 0.68
N LYS A 208 9.48 -15.02 0.26
CA LYS A 208 9.92 -15.55 -1.05
C LYS A 208 9.57 -17.03 -1.22
N SER A 209 9.72 -17.84 -0.17
CA SER A 209 9.34 -19.26 -0.20
C SER A 209 7.82 -19.49 -0.25
N PHE A 210 7.01 -18.56 0.27
CA PHE A 210 5.55 -18.64 0.22
C PHE A 210 5.02 -18.19 -1.14
N GLU A 211 5.48 -17.06 -1.67
CA GLU A 211 5.04 -16.54 -2.97
C GLU A 211 5.28 -17.55 -4.11
N THR A 212 6.43 -18.24 -4.08
CA THR A 212 6.75 -19.29 -5.06
C THR A 212 5.83 -20.51 -4.96
N LYS A 213 5.42 -20.91 -3.74
CA LYS A 213 4.49 -22.03 -3.52
C LYS A 213 3.05 -21.65 -3.89
N GLU A 214 2.61 -20.45 -3.54
CA GLU A 214 1.26 -19.98 -3.80
C GLU A 214 1.04 -19.76 -5.30
N ALA A 215 1.99 -19.16 -6.02
CA ALA A 215 1.89 -18.98 -7.47
C ALA A 215 1.79 -20.31 -8.22
N ARG A 216 2.52 -21.35 -7.78
CA ARG A 216 2.39 -22.72 -8.33
C ARG A 216 1.04 -23.34 -8.02
N TYR A 217 0.56 -23.19 -6.79
CA TYR A 217 -0.74 -23.72 -6.39
C TYR A 217 -1.89 -23.06 -7.16
N VAL A 218 -1.88 -21.74 -7.29
CA VAL A 218 -2.90 -20.97 -8.02
C VAL A 218 -2.89 -21.35 -9.50
N ALA A 219 -1.72 -21.48 -10.13
CA ALA A 219 -1.62 -21.91 -11.53
C ALA A 219 -2.25 -23.31 -11.75
N ARG A 220 -1.96 -24.27 -10.86
CA ARG A 220 -2.57 -25.62 -10.91
C ARG A 220 -4.07 -25.57 -10.67
N GLN A 221 -4.52 -24.77 -9.72
CA GLN A 221 -5.95 -24.62 -9.43
C GLN A 221 -6.70 -24.04 -10.64
N GLU A 222 -6.12 -23.04 -11.30
CA GLU A 222 -6.73 -22.41 -12.48
C GLU A 222 -6.75 -23.36 -13.68
N GLN A 223 -5.68 -24.12 -13.90
CA GLN A 223 -5.65 -25.18 -14.90
C GLN A 223 -6.72 -26.25 -14.61
N GLN A 224 -6.86 -26.68 -13.35
CA GLN A 224 -7.88 -27.65 -12.94
C GLN A 224 -9.29 -27.09 -13.18
N LYS A 225 -9.53 -25.81 -12.88
CA LYS A 225 -10.81 -25.15 -13.16
C LYS A 225 -11.11 -25.12 -14.65
N GLN A 226 -10.14 -24.78 -15.50
CA GLN A 226 -10.30 -24.80 -16.95
C GLN A 226 -10.62 -26.22 -17.45
N ILE A 227 -9.87 -27.23 -17.02
CA ILE A 227 -10.13 -28.63 -17.37
C ILE A 227 -11.53 -29.05 -16.90
N THR A 228 -11.94 -28.67 -15.69
CA THR A 228 -13.25 -29.02 -15.14
C THR A 228 -14.38 -28.29 -15.87
N GLN A 229 -14.18 -27.02 -16.24
CA GLN A 229 -15.15 -26.25 -17.01
C GLN A 229 -15.31 -26.81 -18.42
N ILE A 230 -14.20 -27.16 -19.06
CA ILE A 230 -14.23 -27.81 -20.37
C ILE A 230 -14.88 -29.19 -20.25
N GLY A 231 -14.56 -29.98 -19.22
CA GLY A 231 -15.21 -31.26 -18.95
C GLY A 231 -16.73 -31.12 -18.79
N LYS A 232 -17.19 -30.13 -18.00
CA LYS A 232 -18.63 -29.80 -17.88
C LYS A 232 -19.24 -29.37 -19.21
N TRP A 233 -18.50 -28.61 -20.03
CA TRP A 233 -18.96 -28.23 -21.36
C TRP A 233 -19.12 -29.45 -22.26
N LEU A 234 -18.20 -30.43 -22.20
CA LEU A 234 -18.28 -31.69 -22.93
C LEU A 234 -19.38 -32.62 -22.43
N ASP A 235 -19.62 -32.72 -21.13
CA ASP A 235 -20.73 -33.51 -20.57
C ASP A 235 -22.09 -32.99 -21.09
N GLY A 236 -22.19 -31.67 -21.31
CA GLY A 236 -23.34 -31.03 -21.94
C GLY A 236 -23.31 -31.03 -23.48
N TRP A 237 -22.16 -31.35 -24.09
CA TRP A 237 -21.98 -31.39 -25.54
C TRP A 237 -22.52 -32.69 -26.12
N SER A 238 -23.77 -33.00 -25.80
CA SER A 238 -24.59 -33.80 -26.70
C SER A 238 -24.75 -33.00 -28.00
N VAL A 239 -24.87 -33.72 -29.13
CA VAL A 239 -25.13 -33.17 -30.47
C VAL A 239 -25.93 -31.89 -30.38
N THR A 240 -25.34 -30.76 -30.81
CA THR A 240 -26.03 -29.46 -30.77
C THR A 240 -27.46 -29.64 -31.27
N SER A 241 -28.43 -29.07 -30.56
CA SER A 241 -29.86 -29.29 -30.83
C SER A 241 -30.19 -29.09 -32.33
N GLY A 242 -29.52 -28.16 -32.99
CA GLY A 242 -29.61 -27.96 -34.45
C GLY A 242 -29.13 -29.13 -35.31
N THR A 243 -28.05 -29.82 -34.94
CA THR A 243 -27.54 -31.00 -35.68
C THR A 243 -28.42 -32.22 -35.44
N SER A 244 -28.92 -32.39 -34.20
CA SER A 244 -29.88 -33.45 -33.87
C SER A 244 -31.20 -33.27 -34.64
N ALA A 245 -31.72 -32.04 -34.73
CA ALA A 245 -32.94 -31.72 -35.50
C ALA A 245 -32.79 -32.00 -37.00
N LYS A 246 -31.62 -31.74 -37.60
CA LYS A 246 -31.36 -32.09 -39.00
C LYS A 246 -31.35 -33.60 -39.20
N ARG A 247 -30.78 -34.36 -38.26
CA ARG A 247 -30.79 -35.82 -38.27
C ARG A 247 -32.22 -36.36 -38.20
N THR A 248 -33.06 -35.87 -37.29
CA THR A 248 -34.44 -36.35 -37.15
C THR A 248 -35.27 -36.05 -38.39
N ALA A 249 -35.08 -34.90 -39.04
CA ALA A 249 -35.73 -34.58 -40.30
C ALA A 249 -35.37 -35.57 -41.43
N ILE A 250 -34.08 -35.89 -41.59
CA ILE A 250 -33.62 -36.86 -42.60
C ILE A 250 -34.16 -38.27 -42.28
N HIS A 251 -34.12 -38.70 -41.01
CA HIS A 251 -34.71 -39.97 -40.59
C HIS A 251 -36.19 -40.05 -40.93
N PHE A 252 -36.95 -38.99 -40.63
CA PHE A 252 -38.37 -38.93 -40.94
C PHE A 252 -38.62 -39.07 -42.44
N ILE A 253 -37.85 -38.37 -43.28
CA ILE A 253 -37.97 -38.47 -44.74
C ILE A 253 -37.72 -39.90 -45.23
N TYR A 254 -36.66 -40.57 -44.75
CA TYR A 254 -36.37 -41.95 -45.14
C TYR A 254 -37.41 -42.93 -44.64
N ILE A 255 -37.89 -42.79 -43.40
CA ILE A 255 -38.95 -43.65 -42.84
C ILE A 255 -40.23 -43.49 -43.66
N VAL A 256 -40.63 -42.26 -43.98
CA VAL A 256 -41.80 -41.99 -44.83
C VAL A 256 -41.60 -42.59 -46.22
N ALA A 257 -40.45 -42.39 -46.86
CA ALA A 257 -40.15 -42.97 -48.17
C ALA A 257 -40.21 -44.51 -48.16
N LEU A 258 -39.66 -45.14 -47.11
CA LEU A 258 -39.71 -46.59 -46.92
C LEU A 258 -41.14 -47.10 -46.70
N LEU A 259 -41.92 -46.42 -45.86
CA LEU A 259 -43.32 -46.78 -45.62
C LEU A 259 -44.18 -46.62 -46.89
N VAL A 260 -44.00 -45.53 -47.63
CA VAL A 260 -44.72 -45.28 -48.89
C VAL A 260 -44.35 -46.33 -49.93
N THR A 261 -43.07 -46.62 -50.13
CA THR A 261 -42.63 -47.62 -51.12
C THR A 261 -43.03 -49.05 -50.72
N ALA A 262 -42.98 -49.39 -49.42
CA ALA A 262 -43.48 -50.67 -48.91
C ALA A 262 -45.00 -50.80 -49.09
N ALA A 263 -45.77 -49.75 -48.78
CA ALA A 263 -47.22 -49.74 -48.98
C ALA A 263 -47.59 -49.87 -50.46
N LEU A 264 -46.90 -49.14 -51.35
CA LEU A 264 -47.10 -49.26 -52.80
C LEU A 264 -46.75 -50.66 -53.31
N ALA A 265 -45.63 -51.25 -52.85
CA ALA A 265 -45.27 -52.63 -53.19
C ALA A 265 -46.33 -53.62 -52.71
N GLY A 266 -46.87 -53.46 -51.51
CA GLY A 266 -47.95 -54.29 -50.97
C GLY A 266 -49.27 -54.13 -51.73
N ILE A 267 -49.69 -52.90 -52.02
CA ILE A 267 -50.92 -52.60 -52.77
C ILE A 267 -50.83 -53.16 -54.19
N TYR A 268 -49.74 -52.91 -54.91
CA TYR A 268 -49.57 -53.39 -56.28
C TYR A 268 -49.33 -54.91 -56.34
N GLY A 269 -48.67 -55.48 -55.34
CA GLY A 269 -48.58 -56.93 -55.16
C GLY A 269 -49.96 -57.56 -54.96
N TYR A 270 -50.79 -56.99 -54.08
CA TYR A 270 -52.16 -57.46 -53.84
C TYR A 270 -53.04 -57.29 -55.09
N GLN A 271 -52.97 -56.15 -55.78
CA GLN A 271 -53.70 -55.93 -57.03
C GLN A 271 -53.30 -56.96 -58.08
N SER A 272 -51.99 -57.18 -58.29
CA SER A 272 -51.50 -58.20 -59.23
C SER A 272 -51.99 -59.59 -58.84
N TYR A 273 -51.92 -59.96 -57.56
CA TYR A 273 -52.45 -61.23 -57.06
C TYR A 273 -53.96 -61.39 -57.30
N SER A 274 -54.75 -60.34 -57.03
CA SER A 274 -56.21 -60.36 -57.22
C SER A 274 -56.61 -60.52 -58.70
N LEU A 275 -55.86 -59.89 -59.61
CA LEU A 275 -56.05 -60.03 -61.05
C LEU A 275 -55.70 -61.45 -61.53
N LEU A 276 -54.58 -62.00 -61.05
CA LEU A 276 -54.15 -63.36 -61.41
C LEU A 276 -55.09 -64.44 -60.86
N SER A 277 -55.61 -64.27 -59.65
CA SER A 277 -56.51 -65.24 -59.01
C SER A 277 -57.96 -65.15 -59.52
N GLY A 278 -58.39 -64.00 -60.06
CA GLY A 278 -59.71 -63.81 -60.63
C GLY A 278 -59.84 -64.16 -62.13
N ALA A 279 -58.73 -64.31 -62.85
CA ALA A 279 -58.75 -64.58 -64.29
C ALA A 279 -59.01 -66.06 -64.60
N LYS A 280 -60.17 -66.39 -65.20
CA LYS A 280 -60.52 -67.75 -65.64
C LYS A 280 -59.70 -68.25 -66.83
N ASP A 281 -59.17 -67.35 -67.66
CA ASP A 281 -58.32 -67.67 -68.83
C ASP A 281 -57.09 -66.74 -68.88
N ILE A 282 -56.06 -67.13 -68.15
CA ILE A 282 -54.76 -66.44 -68.06
C ILE A 282 -54.10 -66.26 -69.44
N ALA A 283 -54.39 -67.16 -70.39
CA ALA A 283 -53.85 -67.15 -71.76
C ALA A 283 -54.42 -66.05 -72.65
N SER A 284 -55.54 -65.41 -72.27
CA SER A 284 -56.19 -64.35 -73.07
C SER A 284 -55.63 -62.95 -72.82
N VAL A 285 -54.79 -62.78 -71.80
CA VAL A 285 -54.20 -61.49 -71.43
C VAL A 285 -53.06 -61.13 -72.40
N PRO A 286 -53.11 -59.99 -73.10
CA PRO A 286 -52.06 -59.61 -74.03
C PRO A 286 -50.73 -59.35 -73.30
N TRP A 287 -49.61 -59.71 -73.93
CA TRP A 287 -48.27 -59.70 -73.33
C TRP A 287 -47.81 -58.34 -72.76
N TRP A 288 -48.34 -57.22 -73.28
CA TRP A 288 -48.00 -55.88 -72.79
C TRP A 288 -48.62 -55.60 -71.42
N GLU A 289 -49.79 -56.18 -71.10
CA GLU A 289 -50.42 -56.07 -69.78
C GLU A 289 -49.58 -56.80 -68.72
N TRP A 290 -49.04 -57.98 -69.06
CA TRP A 290 -48.07 -58.68 -68.20
C TRP A 290 -46.82 -57.85 -67.92
N THR A 291 -46.34 -57.14 -68.94
CA THR A 291 -45.17 -56.28 -68.83
C THR A 291 -45.47 -55.09 -67.91
N LEU A 292 -46.60 -54.41 -68.09
CA LEU A 292 -47.02 -53.31 -67.22
C LEU A 292 -47.29 -53.77 -65.79
N LEU A 293 -47.91 -54.93 -65.58
CA LEU A 293 -48.21 -55.48 -64.26
C LEU A 293 -46.93 -55.81 -63.49
N SER A 294 -45.97 -56.43 -64.18
CA SER A 294 -44.66 -56.76 -63.64
C SER A 294 -43.86 -55.48 -63.33
N LEU A 295 -43.83 -54.53 -64.26
CA LEU A 295 -43.11 -53.26 -64.08
C LEU A 295 -43.69 -52.45 -62.91
N LYS A 296 -45.02 -52.41 -62.77
CA LYS A 296 -45.73 -51.72 -61.68
C LYS A 296 -45.41 -52.31 -60.30
N SER A 297 -45.15 -53.61 -60.21
CA SER A 297 -44.79 -54.28 -58.95
C SER A 297 -43.28 -54.23 -58.65
N ILE A 298 -42.44 -54.30 -59.69
CA ILE A 298 -40.97 -54.32 -59.55
C ILE A 298 -40.42 -52.94 -59.18
N ILE A 299 -40.95 -51.86 -59.76
CA ILE A 299 -40.44 -50.49 -59.51
C ILE A 299 -40.46 -50.12 -58.01
N PRO A 300 -41.59 -50.26 -57.28
CA PRO A 300 -41.62 -49.96 -55.84
C PRO A 300 -40.70 -50.87 -55.02
N LEU A 301 -40.53 -52.14 -55.41
CA LEU A 301 -39.64 -53.07 -54.73
C LEU A 301 -38.17 -52.63 -54.87
N ILE A 302 -37.74 -52.29 -56.09
CA ILE A 302 -36.40 -51.76 -56.35
C ILE A 302 -36.20 -50.45 -55.58
N ALA A 303 -37.19 -49.56 -55.59
CA ALA A 303 -37.13 -48.30 -54.85
C ALA A 303 -36.99 -48.55 -53.34
N PHE A 304 -37.79 -49.44 -52.77
CA PHE A 304 -37.73 -49.82 -51.36
C PHE A 304 -36.34 -50.38 -50.98
N THR A 305 -35.83 -51.35 -51.74
CA THR A 305 -34.50 -51.92 -51.50
C THR A 305 -33.40 -50.86 -51.62
N THR A 306 -33.49 -49.97 -52.61
CA THR A 306 -32.53 -48.88 -52.81
C THR A 306 -32.54 -47.90 -51.63
N PHE A 307 -33.72 -47.48 -51.16
CA PHE A 307 -33.84 -46.63 -49.98
C PHE A 307 -33.31 -47.30 -48.72
N CYS A 308 -33.56 -48.60 -48.53
CA CYS A 308 -33.02 -49.37 -47.40
C CYS A 308 -31.49 -49.36 -47.39
N VAL A 309 -30.85 -49.74 -48.50
CA VAL A 309 -29.39 -49.80 -48.61
C VAL A 309 -28.77 -48.41 -48.41
N TYR A 310 -29.36 -47.39 -49.04
CA TYR A 310 -28.87 -46.03 -48.92
C TYR A 310 -29.01 -45.49 -47.49
N TYR A 311 -30.13 -45.77 -46.83
CA TYR A 311 -30.38 -45.37 -45.44
C TYR A 311 -29.36 -46.01 -44.49
N ILE A 312 -29.07 -47.31 -44.62
CA ILE A 312 -28.06 -48.01 -43.81
C ILE A 312 -26.68 -47.40 -44.03
N ARG A 313 -26.30 -47.13 -45.29
CA ARG A 313 -25.01 -46.52 -45.63
C ARG A 313 -24.91 -45.11 -45.05
N TRP A 314 -25.95 -44.30 -45.21
CA TRP A 314 -26.01 -42.95 -44.65
C TRP A 314 -25.89 -42.96 -43.12
N MET A 315 -26.60 -43.86 -42.44
CA MET A 315 -26.54 -44.00 -40.98
C MET A 315 -25.13 -44.40 -40.52
N SER A 316 -24.49 -45.33 -41.24
CA SER A 316 -23.13 -45.78 -40.95
C SER A 316 -22.08 -44.66 -41.13
N VAL A 317 -22.17 -43.89 -42.22
CA VAL A 317 -21.28 -42.75 -42.48
C VAL A 317 -21.48 -41.66 -41.42
N TRP A 318 -22.74 -41.33 -41.12
CA TRP A 318 -23.06 -40.34 -40.10
C TRP A 318 -22.53 -40.75 -38.73
N ALA A 319 -22.75 -42.00 -38.31
CA ALA A 319 -22.26 -42.52 -37.04
C ALA A 319 -20.73 -42.49 -36.95
N ARG A 320 -20.03 -42.83 -38.05
CA ARG A 320 -18.57 -42.78 -38.10
C ARG A 320 -18.04 -41.35 -37.99
N LEU A 321 -18.59 -40.41 -38.76
CA LEU A 321 -18.20 -39.00 -38.70
C LEU A 321 -18.42 -38.43 -37.30
N HIS A 322 -19.52 -38.80 -36.67
CA HIS A 322 -19.83 -38.31 -35.34
C HIS A 322 -18.93 -38.90 -34.25
N ALA A 323 -18.67 -40.22 -34.30
CA ALA A 323 -17.72 -40.85 -33.40
C ALA A 323 -16.30 -40.26 -33.54
N GLU A 324 -15.86 -40.02 -34.78
CA GLU A 324 -14.56 -39.38 -35.04
C GLU A 324 -14.48 -37.98 -34.44
N GLU A 325 -15.54 -37.18 -34.59
CA GLU A 325 -15.63 -35.84 -34.01
C GLU A 325 -15.57 -35.89 -32.47
N ASP A 326 -16.28 -36.83 -31.86
CA ASP A 326 -16.27 -37.03 -30.41
C ASP A 326 -14.88 -37.47 -29.91
N PHE A 327 -14.23 -38.39 -30.60
CA PHE A 327 -12.86 -38.81 -30.28
C PHE A 327 -11.88 -37.64 -30.47
N ARG A 328 -12.05 -36.84 -31.51
CA ARG A 328 -11.24 -35.63 -31.74
C ARG A 328 -11.39 -34.65 -30.59
N ASN A 329 -12.61 -34.38 -30.16
CA ASN A 329 -12.87 -33.47 -29.05
C ASN A 329 -12.26 -34.00 -27.73
N ARG A 330 -12.36 -35.30 -27.47
CA ARG A 330 -11.72 -35.93 -26.31
C ARG A 330 -10.20 -35.87 -26.38
N ASN A 331 -9.62 -36.12 -27.56
CA ASN A 331 -8.17 -36.02 -27.77
C ASN A 331 -7.68 -34.58 -27.55
N LEU A 332 -8.42 -33.56 -28.01
CA LEU A 332 -8.10 -32.16 -27.75
C LEU A 332 -8.01 -31.85 -26.24
N LEU A 333 -8.86 -32.46 -25.40
CA LEU A 333 -8.76 -32.30 -23.95
C LEU A 333 -7.48 -32.89 -23.38
N VAL A 334 -7.14 -34.08 -23.84
CA VAL A 334 -5.90 -34.74 -23.44
C VAL A 334 -4.71 -33.88 -23.87
N ASP A 335 -4.77 -33.29 -25.06
CA ASP A 335 -3.73 -32.37 -25.57
C ASP A 335 -3.61 -31.10 -24.74
N ILE A 336 -4.73 -30.48 -24.35
CA ILE A 336 -4.73 -29.32 -23.44
C ILE A 336 -4.10 -29.69 -22.09
N GLY A 337 -4.43 -30.87 -21.54
CA GLY A 337 -3.81 -31.39 -20.32
C GLY A 337 -2.30 -31.58 -20.47
N ARG A 338 -1.86 -32.23 -21.55
CA ARG A 338 -0.45 -32.45 -21.89
C ARG A 338 0.30 -31.14 -22.10
N ALA A 339 -0.29 -30.17 -22.80
CA ALA A 339 0.27 -28.85 -23.02
C ALA A 339 0.47 -28.08 -21.71
N GLY A 340 -0.50 -28.17 -20.78
CA GLY A 340 -0.37 -27.56 -19.46
C GLY A 340 0.74 -28.19 -18.63
N TRP A 341 0.90 -29.52 -18.68
CA TRP A 341 2.04 -30.18 -18.04
C TRP A 341 3.38 -29.82 -18.68
N LEU A 342 3.43 -29.70 -20.00
CA LEU A 342 4.62 -29.24 -20.72
C LEU A 342 5.01 -27.81 -20.31
N LEU A 343 4.03 -26.90 -20.21
CA LEU A 343 4.25 -25.52 -19.77
C LEU A 343 4.80 -25.46 -18.34
N GLU A 344 4.21 -26.21 -17.40
CA GLU A 344 4.70 -26.27 -16.03
C GLU A 344 6.10 -26.88 -15.96
N ALA A 345 6.38 -27.93 -16.74
CA ALA A 345 7.72 -28.52 -16.80
C ALA A 345 8.76 -27.53 -17.34
N VAL A 346 8.44 -26.78 -18.39
CA VAL A 346 9.30 -25.72 -18.94
C VAL A 346 9.54 -24.61 -17.93
N ARG A 347 8.49 -24.17 -17.22
CA ARG A 347 8.60 -23.17 -16.16
C ARG A 347 9.46 -23.67 -15.00
N ASP A 348 9.26 -24.92 -14.56
CA ASP A 348 10.05 -25.55 -13.52
C ASP A 348 11.53 -25.67 -13.89
N ALA A 349 11.85 -25.96 -15.15
CA ALA A 349 13.22 -25.94 -15.65
C ALA A 349 13.82 -24.53 -15.62
N GLN A 350 13.06 -23.53 -16.06
CA GLN A 350 13.48 -22.13 -16.07
C GLN A 350 13.75 -21.60 -14.65
N ASP A 351 12.84 -21.84 -13.71
CA ASP A 351 12.99 -21.45 -12.29
C ASP A 351 14.23 -22.08 -11.64
N ASN A 352 14.57 -23.32 -12.03
CA ASN A 352 15.69 -24.06 -11.47
C ASN A 352 17.01 -23.89 -12.25
N ASN A 353 17.04 -23.08 -13.32
CA ASN A 353 18.16 -22.99 -14.27
C ASN A 353 18.63 -24.37 -14.78
N LYS A 354 17.73 -25.34 -14.90
CA LYS A 354 18.01 -26.69 -15.41
C LYS A 354 17.56 -26.79 -16.86
N GLN A 355 18.34 -27.47 -17.69
CA GLN A 355 17.88 -27.80 -19.03
C GLN A 355 16.83 -28.91 -18.95
N LEU A 356 15.69 -28.73 -19.62
CA LEU A 356 14.66 -29.76 -19.71
C LEU A 356 15.20 -30.94 -20.52
N PRO A 357 15.05 -32.20 -20.07
CA PRO A 357 15.44 -33.36 -20.88
C PRO A 357 14.72 -33.33 -22.22
N THR A 358 15.48 -33.33 -23.32
CA THR A 358 14.95 -33.21 -24.68
C THR A 358 14.00 -34.37 -25.03
N GLU A 359 14.22 -35.54 -24.44
CA GLU A 359 13.36 -36.71 -24.60
C GLU A 359 11.95 -36.49 -24.01
N LEU A 360 11.86 -35.88 -22.82
CA LEU A 360 10.58 -35.58 -22.17
C LEU A 360 9.83 -34.46 -22.91
N LEU A 361 10.56 -33.46 -23.42
CA LEU A 361 9.98 -32.43 -24.29
C LEU A 361 9.42 -33.04 -25.56
N HIS A 362 10.18 -33.94 -26.19
CA HIS A 362 9.76 -34.61 -27.42
C HIS A 362 8.51 -35.46 -27.17
N GLU A 363 8.46 -36.29 -26.13
CA GLU A 363 7.28 -37.11 -25.81
C GLU A 363 6.03 -36.29 -25.45
N LEU A 364 6.18 -35.20 -24.69
CA LEU A 364 5.04 -34.33 -24.35
C LEU A 364 4.54 -33.48 -25.52
N SER A 365 5.44 -33.05 -26.41
CA SER A 365 5.07 -32.28 -27.60
C SER A 365 4.63 -33.16 -28.78
N ARG A 366 4.89 -34.48 -28.72
CA ARG A 366 4.55 -35.40 -29.80
C ARG A 366 3.05 -35.47 -30.02
N ASN A 367 2.65 -35.22 -31.27
CA ASN A 367 1.25 -35.22 -31.71
C ASN A 367 0.35 -34.26 -30.93
N LEU A 368 0.92 -33.21 -30.33
CA LEU A 368 0.15 -32.17 -29.67
C LEU A 368 -0.58 -31.36 -30.74
N PHE A 369 -1.92 -31.43 -30.75
CA PHE A 369 -2.75 -30.76 -31.76
C PHE A 369 -2.46 -31.16 -33.20
N SER A 370 -1.77 -32.29 -33.44
CA SER A 370 -1.51 -32.76 -34.80
C SER A 370 -2.79 -33.35 -35.37
N HIS A 371 -3.59 -32.50 -36.00
CA HIS A 371 -4.69 -32.94 -36.83
C HIS A 371 -4.11 -33.35 -38.19
N THR A 372 -3.90 -34.65 -38.38
CA THR A 372 -3.93 -35.18 -39.74
C THR A 372 -5.40 -35.16 -40.13
N PRO A 373 -5.88 -34.23 -40.99
CA PRO A 373 -7.22 -34.36 -41.52
C PRO A 373 -7.29 -35.75 -42.12
N ALA A 374 -8.23 -36.58 -41.67
CA ALA A 374 -8.45 -37.89 -42.26
C ALA A 374 -8.51 -37.65 -43.76
N SER A 375 -7.46 -38.10 -44.47
CA SER A 375 -7.24 -37.78 -45.88
C SER A 375 -8.57 -37.91 -46.58
N ASP A 376 -8.96 -36.83 -47.24
CA ASP A 376 -10.23 -36.51 -47.89
C ASP A 376 -10.82 -37.70 -48.66
N SER A 377 -11.26 -38.72 -47.91
CA SER A 377 -11.69 -40.01 -48.43
C SER A 377 -13.16 -39.84 -48.72
N GLY A 378 -13.39 -39.01 -49.73
CA GLY A 378 -14.67 -38.72 -50.32
C GLY A 378 -15.66 -38.25 -49.26
N ALA A 379 -15.85 -36.93 -49.19
CA ALA A 379 -17.20 -36.42 -49.22
C ALA A 379 -17.94 -37.19 -50.33
N SER A 380 -18.52 -38.33 -49.94
CA SER A 380 -19.23 -39.24 -50.81
C SER A 380 -20.58 -38.59 -51.04
N HIS A 381 -20.54 -37.45 -51.74
CA HIS A 381 -21.73 -36.84 -52.27
C HIS A 381 -22.44 -37.92 -53.12
N PRO A 382 -23.78 -37.97 -53.10
CA PRO A 382 -24.58 -38.95 -53.85
C PRO A 382 -24.41 -38.92 -55.38
N GLN A 383 -23.42 -38.19 -55.90
CA GLN A 383 -22.99 -38.22 -57.30
C GLN A 383 -22.39 -39.57 -57.71
N THR A 384 -22.00 -40.43 -56.75
CA THR A 384 -21.51 -41.79 -57.03
C THR A 384 -22.55 -42.70 -57.71
N ILE A 385 -23.85 -42.38 -57.68
CA ILE A 385 -24.86 -43.13 -58.46
C ILE A 385 -24.73 -42.84 -59.96
N ALA A 386 -24.39 -41.61 -60.35
CA ALA A 386 -24.11 -41.27 -61.75
C ALA A 386 -22.83 -41.95 -62.26
N GLU A 387 -21.89 -42.25 -61.37
CA GLU A 387 -20.66 -43.00 -61.66
C GLU A 387 -20.88 -44.53 -61.66
N MET A 388 -21.88 -45.04 -60.93
CA MET A 388 -22.28 -46.46 -60.95
C MET A 388 -23.20 -46.83 -62.13
N PHE A 389 -24.04 -45.91 -62.61
CA PHE A 389 -24.91 -46.16 -63.77
C PHE A 389 -24.18 -46.65 -65.04
N PRO A 390 -23.00 -46.13 -65.41
CA PRO A 390 -22.23 -46.68 -66.53
C PRO A 390 -21.68 -48.10 -66.27
N GLN A 391 -21.62 -48.57 -65.02
CA GLN A 391 -21.22 -49.96 -64.71
C GLN A 391 -22.40 -50.96 -64.75
N LEU A 392 -23.63 -50.48 -64.55
CA LEU A 392 -24.85 -51.32 -64.65
C LEU A 392 -25.38 -51.49 -66.07
N THR A 393 -24.90 -50.70 -67.03
CA THR A 393 -25.32 -50.81 -68.45
C THR A 393 -24.57 -51.90 -69.22
N SER A 394 -23.55 -52.54 -68.64
CA SER A 394 -22.89 -53.71 -69.25
C SER A 394 -23.40 -55.02 -68.66
N ILE A 395 -24.64 -55.39 -68.98
CA ILE A 395 -25.16 -56.73 -68.67
C ILE A 395 -24.54 -57.71 -69.67
N GLN A 396 -23.67 -58.59 -69.20
CA GLN A 396 -23.18 -59.74 -69.97
C GLN A 396 -24.13 -60.92 -69.72
N VAL A 397 -25.04 -61.16 -70.64
CA VAL A 397 -25.84 -62.39 -70.64
C VAL A 397 -25.02 -63.46 -71.35
N LYS A 398 -24.57 -64.48 -70.62
CA LYS A 398 -24.04 -65.72 -71.19
C LYS A 398 -25.20 -66.65 -71.47
N ALA A 399 -25.40 -67.02 -72.73
CA ALA A 399 -26.30 -68.10 -73.09
C ALA A 399 -25.67 -69.47 -72.71
N PRO A 400 -26.48 -70.50 -72.44
CA PRO A 400 -26.00 -71.84 -72.07
C PRO A 400 -25.20 -72.57 -73.17
N ASP A 401 -25.11 -71.99 -74.37
CA ASP A 401 -24.25 -72.44 -75.48
C ASP A 401 -22.82 -71.85 -75.44
N GLY A 402 -22.51 -71.05 -74.41
CA GLY A 402 -21.19 -70.44 -74.22
C GLY A 402 -20.99 -69.14 -75.01
N THR A 403 -21.97 -68.69 -75.79
CA THR A 403 -21.90 -67.39 -76.48
C THR A 403 -22.38 -66.27 -75.55
N GLY A 404 -21.57 -65.21 -75.43
CA GLY A 404 -21.88 -64.05 -74.60
C GLY A 404 -22.12 -62.83 -75.47
N PHE A 405 -23.31 -62.22 -75.37
CA PHE A 405 -23.60 -60.95 -76.02
C PHE A 405 -23.33 -59.79 -75.07
N LYS A 406 -22.55 -58.80 -75.52
CA LYS A 406 -22.36 -57.51 -74.86
C LYS A 406 -23.22 -56.45 -75.54
N LEU A 407 -24.30 -56.02 -74.89
CA LEU A 407 -25.00 -54.79 -75.26
C LEU A 407 -24.27 -53.62 -74.63
N GLY A 408 -23.47 -52.91 -75.43
CA GLY A 408 -22.82 -51.66 -75.05
C GLY A 408 -23.22 -50.55 -76.03
N GLY A 409 -23.91 -49.53 -75.54
CA GLY A 409 -24.25 -48.36 -76.33
C GLY A 409 -23.00 -47.59 -76.76
N LYS A 410 -22.80 -47.43 -78.06
CA LYS A 410 -21.91 -46.37 -78.58
C LYS A 410 -22.54 -45.02 -78.25
N LYS A 411 -21.73 -44.10 -77.73
CA LYS A 411 -22.06 -42.69 -77.59
C LYS A 411 -22.58 -42.10 -78.89
#